data_AF-A0A2B4RI20-F1
#
_entry.id   AF-A0A2B4RI20-F1
#
_cell.length_a   1.000
_cell.length_b   1.000
_cell.length_c   1.000
_cell.angle_alpha   90.00
_cell.angle_beta   90.00
_cell.angle_gamma   90.00
#
_symmetry.space_group_name_H-M   'P 1'
#
loop_
_entity.id
_entity.type
_entity.pdbx_description
1 polymer ?
#
loop_
_entity_poly.entity_id
_entity_poly.type
_entity_poly.pdbx_seq_one_letter_code
_entity_poly.pdbx_strand_id
1 'polypeptide(L)'
;MDILWLDRITSDYGFKRHHKDPKWISQPSFKSHLGRQYFDEAAEIALNFFRKFNQHLTKSPWELLKEATENDKFKLLKITAARYLLVTHILWDVSGKKLVACTETRDSYTDIPQSWKIPKDGVCFPKPYGSARYNSDYDVGLIGKDSGTVTQKFNDYFENTFHKPSELVFDTNVYAYTLEFAMPSMFPDLLPGFISNLNKLEQSMRYKMLELASAYYKVFKYDENNELFNEMKNGAITQLKIGDKKALEMLQYWLTAFQGMNYLLGFKKGPNEKLAGFRRKHNKKYQYYLQKMSKKGGYAAQYTEFLAVNLAKALPYAAEAYHTRGAIRHVVQGIQMNAISTCEYYTPLSTFDLWVSMIENWGEAIKEYQHCGRRTSTAECLMKMSKYLSRMFNAMRVIRRARLPREARERLLDFGTIGDPEFVTNLLLKYKGSGKGLSSAAFEFVELFLQQFKCDVKPFDLNFPWKCLKNIHAEVNEYNTILASKVNKIKTLTAL
;
A
#
# COMPACT_ATOMS: atom_id res chain seq x y z
N MET A 1 -6.13 22.47 24.89
CA MET A 1 -5.22 21.32 24.81
C MET A 1 -3.81 21.87 24.86
N ASP A 2 -2.98 21.50 25.84
CA ASP A 2 -1.57 21.91 25.84
C ASP A 2 -0.81 21.07 24.80
N ILE A 3 -0.37 21.74 23.75
CA ILE A 3 0.38 21.19 22.62
C ILE A 3 1.80 21.77 22.51
N LEU A 4 2.23 22.57 23.49
CA LEU A 4 3.55 23.22 23.45
C LEU A 4 4.68 22.18 23.47
N TRP A 5 4.48 21.04 24.12
CA TRP A 5 5.44 19.92 24.09
C TRP A 5 5.62 19.32 22.69
N LEU A 6 4.62 19.43 21.80
CA LEU A 6 4.76 18.98 20.41
C LEU A 6 5.76 19.84 19.64
N ASP A 7 5.85 21.14 19.95
CA ASP A 7 6.85 22.02 19.35
C ASP A 7 8.27 21.55 19.69
N ARG A 8 8.50 21.18 20.96
CA ARG A 8 9.77 20.58 21.41
C ARG A 8 10.10 19.30 20.67
N ILE A 9 9.13 18.41 20.46
CA ILE A 9 9.37 17.20 19.66
C ILE A 9 9.84 17.56 18.25
N THR A 10 9.21 18.56 17.61
CA THR A 10 9.57 18.90 16.24
C THR A 10 10.94 19.59 16.14
N SER A 11 11.29 20.47 17.09
CA SER A 11 12.58 21.16 17.12
C SER A 11 13.72 20.23 17.55
N ASP A 12 13.57 19.55 18.68
CA ASP A 12 14.67 18.91 19.40
C ASP A 12 15.15 17.64 18.70
N TYR A 13 14.25 17.03 17.91
CA TYR A 13 14.56 15.84 17.14
C TYR A 13 14.79 16.13 15.65
N GLY A 14 14.77 17.38 15.20
CA GLY A 14 15.19 17.74 13.85
C GLY A 14 14.19 17.40 12.73
N PHE A 15 12.89 17.49 13.00
CA PHE A 15 11.89 17.44 11.93
C PHE A 15 11.98 18.70 11.07
N LYS A 16 11.96 18.54 9.74
CA LYS A 16 11.96 19.68 8.81
C LYS A 16 10.60 19.77 8.11
N ARG A 17 9.91 20.89 8.35
CA ARG A 17 8.59 21.17 7.76
C ARG A 17 8.73 21.90 6.43
N HIS A 18 7.81 21.66 5.49
CA HIS A 18 7.66 22.53 4.34
C HIS A 18 7.13 23.92 4.76
N HIS A 19 7.64 24.98 4.14
CA HIS A 19 7.31 26.36 4.52
C HIS A 19 5.83 26.73 4.31
N LYS A 20 5.18 26.20 3.26
CA LYS A 20 3.77 26.50 2.90
C LYS A 20 2.80 25.33 3.06
N ASP A 21 3.31 24.10 3.04
CA ASP A 21 2.44 22.92 2.99
C ASP A 21 2.49 22.23 4.35
N PRO A 22 1.36 21.70 4.86
CA PRO A 22 1.34 20.92 6.10
C PRO A 22 1.92 19.51 5.86
N LYS A 23 3.23 19.44 5.62
CA LYS A 23 3.99 18.22 5.38
C LYS A 23 5.42 18.32 5.93
N TRP A 24 5.98 17.18 6.30
CA TRP A 24 7.40 17.02 6.58
C TRP A 24 8.17 16.80 5.28
N ILE A 25 9.24 17.56 5.08
CA ILE A 25 10.22 17.32 4.01
C ILE A 25 11.37 16.42 4.48
N SER A 26 11.56 16.31 5.80
CA SER A 26 12.49 15.37 6.42
C SER A 26 12.00 14.97 7.80
N GLN A 27 12.13 13.69 8.12
CA GLN A 27 11.86 13.12 9.44
C GLN A 27 13.16 12.51 9.99
N PRO A 28 13.41 12.55 11.31
CA PRO A 28 14.65 12.04 11.89
C PRO A 28 14.69 10.51 11.93
N SER A 29 15.89 9.94 11.97
CA SER A 29 16.10 8.51 12.19
C SER A 29 16.11 8.11 13.67
N PHE A 30 16.11 9.09 14.58
CA PHE A 30 16.29 8.95 16.03
C PHE A 30 17.53 8.16 16.48
N LYS A 31 18.46 7.81 15.59
CA LYS A 31 19.61 6.93 15.89
C LYS A 31 20.44 7.38 17.10
N SER A 32 20.63 8.69 17.26
CA SER A 32 21.37 9.29 18.39
C SER A 32 20.55 9.42 19.68
N HIS A 33 19.23 9.24 19.60
CA HIS A 33 18.29 9.49 20.70
C HIS A 33 17.76 8.20 21.34
N LEU A 34 17.73 7.08 20.60
CA LEU A 34 17.28 5.79 21.13
C LEU A 34 18.11 5.36 22.36
N GLY A 35 17.41 4.95 23.42
CA GLY A 35 18.01 4.55 24.69
C GLY A 35 18.52 5.69 25.57
N ARG A 36 18.23 6.95 25.22
CA ARG A 36 18.51 8.10 26.08
C ARG A 36 17.28 8.43 26.93
N GLN A 37 17.49 8.77 28.19
CA GLN A 37 16.42 9.09 29.14
C GLN A 37 15.45 10.17 28.61
N TYR A 38 15.97 11.25 28.03
CA TYR A 38 15.12 12.32 27.48
C TYR A 38 14.19 11.84 26.35
N PHE A 39 14.58 10.79 25.61
CA PHE A 39 13.77 10.20 24.56
C PHE A 39 12.64 9.35 25.15
N ASP A 40 12.95 8.58 26.20
CA ASP A 40 11.97 7.82 26.97
C ASP A 40 10.92 8.76 27.61
N GLU A 41 11.36 9.88 28.19
CA GLU A 41 10.47 10.91 28.75
C GLU A 41 9.54 11.52 27.68
N ALA A 42 10.08 11.85 26.49
CA ALA A 42 9.27 12.36 25.38
C ALA A 42 8.26 11.31 24.88
N ALA A 43 8.64 10.03 24.84
CA ALA A 43 7.76 8.94 24.47
C ALA A 43 6.64 8.74 25.51
N GLU A 44 6.94 8.85 26.80
CA GLU A 44 5.95 8.74 27.87
C GLU A 44 4.91 9.89 27.82
N ILE A 45 5.36 11.12 27.53
CA ILE A 45 4.46 12.26 27.30
C ILE A 45 3.53 11.97 26.11
N ALA A 46 4.09 11.50 24.99
CA ALA A 46 3.31 11.15 23.81
C ALA A 46 2.31 10.01 24.10
N LEU A 47 2.73 8.98 24.84
CA LEU A 47 1.90 7.84 25.24
C LEU A 47 0.69 8.31 26.04
N ASN A 48 0.90 9.13 27.06
CA ASN A 48 -0.17 9.66 27.89
C ASN A 48 -1.13 10.57 27.12
N PHE A 49 -0.60 11.37 26.19
CA PHE A 49 -1.41 12.13 25.24
C PHE A 49 -2.34 11.21 24.44
N PHE A 50 -1.81 10.20 23.76
CA PHE A 50 -2.62 9.32 22.92
C PHE A 50 -3.60 8.44 23.71
N ARG A 51 -3.24 8.00 24.93
CA ARG A 51 -4.15 7.27 25.81
C ARG A 51 -5.42 8.06 26.11
N LYS A 52 -5.30 9.38 26.35
CA LYS A 52 -6.44 10.27 26.57
C LYS A 52 -7.42 10.25 25.40
N PHE A 53 -6.92 10.25 24.17
CA PHE A 53 -7.75 10.21 22.96
C PHE A 53 -8.31 8.83 22.62
N ASN A 54 -7.82 7.76 23.27
CA ASN A 54 -8.29 6.40 23.04
C ASN A 54 -9.52 5.98 23.88
N GLN A 55 -9.87 6.74 24.92
CA GLN A 55 -10.91 6.38 25.90
C GLN A 55 -12.34 6.46 25.38
N HIS A 56 -12.57 7.09 24.24
CA HIS A 56 -13.92 7.23 23.67
C HIS A 56 -14.35 5.99 22.88
N LEU A 57 -15.61 5.59 23.08
CA LEU A 57 -16.21 4.40 22.47
C LEU A 57 -16.83 4.65 21.08
N THR A 58 -17.19 5.91 20.77
CA THR A 58 -18.01 6.26 19.61
C THR A 58 -17.25 6.94 18.48
N LYS A 59 -16.12 7.60 18.77
CA LYS A 59 -15.25 8.25 17.78
C LYS A 59 -13.88 7.62 17.78
N SER A 60 -13.25 7.57 16.62
CA SER A 60 -11.84 7.18 16.52
C SER A 60 -10.95 8.21 17.22
N PRO A 61 -9.78 7.79 17.75
CA PRO A 61 -8.83 8.72 18.35
C PRO A 61 -8.43 9.86 17.39
N TRP A 62 -8.32 9.55 16.10
CA TRP A 62 -7.97 10.54 15.09
C TRP A 62 -9.06 11.58 14.84
N GLU A 63 -10.34 11.19 14.84
CA GLU A 63 -11.46 12.15 14.75
C GLU A 63 -11.48 13.12 15.94
N LEU A 64 -11.21 12.61 17.14
CA LEU A 64 -11.14 13.45 18.33
C LEU A 64 -9.95 14.41 18.29
N LEU A 65 -8.81 13.99 17.74
CA LEU A 65 -7.66 14.85 17.52
C LEU A 65 -7.96 15.96 16.51
N LYS A 66 -8.70 15.65 15.44
CA LYS A 66 -9.20 16.65 14.49
C LYS A 66 -10.11 17.67 15.15
N GLU A 67 -11.06 17.23 15.98
CA GLU A 67 -11.95 18.12 16.72
C GLU A 67 -11.18 18.99 17.72
N ALA A 68 -10.30 18.39 18.52
CA ALA A 68 -9.50 19.09 19.53
C ALA A 68 -8.49 20.09 18.95
N THR A 69 -8.16 19.96 17.66
CA THR A 69 -7.29 20.89 16.92
C THR A 69 -8.06 21.83 16.01
N GLU A 70 -9.39 21.79 16.01
CA GLU A 70 -10.24 22.56 15.10
C GLU A 70 -9.87 22.34 13.62
N ASN A 71 -9.45 21.12 13.29
CA ASN A 71 -8.92 20.73 11.97
C ASN A 71 -7.69 21.56 11.51
N ASP A 72 -6.94 22.17 12.42
CA ASP A 72 -5.70 22.87 12.09
C ASP A 72 -4.65 21.87 11.56
N LYS A 73 -4.35 22.01 10.27
CA LYS A 73 -3.46 21.10 9.53
C LYS A 73 -2.03 21.11 10.07
N PHE A 74 -1.56 22.21 10.66
CA PHE A 74 -0.22 22.30 11.22
C PHE A 74 -0.15 21.70 12.63
N LYS A 75 -1.18 21.87 13.46
CA LYS A 75 -1.28 21.17 14.75
C LYS A 75 -1.37 19.66 14.53
N LEU A 76 -2.20 19.21 13.58
CA LEU A 76 -2.28 17.80 13.19
C LEU A 76 -0.93 17.27 12.66
N LEU A 77 -0.20 18.07 11.89
CA LEU A 77 1.14 17.69 11.44
C LEU A 77 2.09 17.45 12.62
N LYS A 78 2.09 18.31 13.65
CA LYS A 78 2.91 18.11 14.86
C LYS A 78 2.51 16.84 15.62
N ILE A 79 1.22 16.51 15.68
CA ILE A 79 0.73 15.24 16.26
C ILE A 79 1.30 14.04 15.49
N THR A 80 1.43 14.11 14.16
CA THR A 80 2.08 13.03 13.40
C THR A 80 3.55 12.82 13.78
N ALA A 81 4.28 13.87 14.18
CA ALA A 81 5.66 13.76 14.67
C ALA A 81 5.72 13.05 16.03
N ALA A 82 4.80 13.37 16.95
CA ALA A 82 4.69 12.65 18.23
C ALA A 82 4.31 11.18 18.03
N ARG A 83 3.41 10.88 17.09
CA ARG A 83 3.09 9.50 16.67
C ARG A 83 4.34 8.78 16.17
N TYR A 84 5.10 9.41 15.25
CA TYR A 84 6.33 8.84 14.69
C TYR A 84 7.37 8.53 15.78
N LEU A 85 7.56 9.46 16.73
CA LEU A 85 8.44 9.28 17.88
C LEU A 85 8.01 8.07 18.73
N LEU A 86 6.74 8.05 19.16
CA LEU A 86 6.22 7.01 20.04
C LEU A 86 6.24 5.63 19.37
N VAL A 87 5.85 5.53 18.11
CA VAL A 87 5.90 4.25 17.38
C VAL A 87 7.34 3.74 17.27
N THR A 88 8.30 4.63 17.00
CA THR A 88 9.72 4.23 16.93
C THR A 88 10.24 3.78 18.28
N HIS A 89 9.85 4.46 19.37
CA HIS A 89 10.18 4.07 20.74
C HIS A 89 9.62 2.69 21.10
N ILE A 90 8.33 2.46 20.84
CA ILE A 90 7.68 1.16 21.11
C ILE A 90 8.38 0.06 20.32
N LEU A 91 8.66 0.26 19.03
CA LEU A 91 9.38 -0.72 18.21
C LEU A 91 10.78 -1.01 18.75
N TRP A 92 11.48 0.01 19.24
CA TRP A 92 12.79 -0.17 19.86
C TRP A 92 12.69 -0.99 21.14
N ASP A 93 11.74 -0.70 22.03
CA ASP A 93 11.54 -1.45 23.25
C ASP A 93 11.15 -2.92 22.97
N VAL A 94 10.13 -3.15 22.14
CA VAL A 94 9.65 -4.52 21.85
C VAL A 94 10.67 -5.36 21.07
N SER A 95 11.62 -4.72 20.37
CA SER A 95 12.75 -5.40 19.73
C SER A 95 13.81 -5.90 20.71
N GLY A 96 13.67 -5.62 22.01
CA GLY A 96 14.72 -5.83 23.00
C GLY A 96 15.87 -4.85 22.83
N LYS A 97 15.56 -3.61 22.47
CA LYS A 97 16.52 -2.51 22.23
C LYS A 97 17.47 -2.74 21.04
N LYS A 98 17.05 -3.56 20.07
CA LYS A 98 17.83 -3.93 18.86
C LYS A 98 17.35 -3.28 17.57
N LEU A 99 16.30 -2.45 17.63
CA LEU A 99 15.86 -1.64 16.48
C LEU A 99 16.93 -0.60 16.14
N VAL A 100 17.30 -0.53 14.87
CA VAL A 100 18.17 0.52 14.34
C VAL A 100 17.53 1.18 13.12
N ALA A 101 17.96 2.39 12.77
CA ALA A 101 17.64 2.94 11.47
C ALA A 101 18.39 2.17 10.37
N CYS A 102 17.74 1.85 9.26
CA CYS A 102 18.42 1.16 8.16
C CYS A 102 19.56 2.03 7.61
N THR A 103 20.72 1.40 7.38
CA THR A 103 21.82 2.07 6.70
C THR A 103 21.55 2.00 5.21
N GLU A 104 21.28 3.15 4.59
CA GLU A 104 20.96 3.27 3.18
C GLU A 104 22.14 3.84 2.39
N THR A 105 22.29 3.41 1.14
CA THR A 105 23.13 4.07 0.13
C THR A 105 22.19 4.79 -0.83
N ARG A 106 22.50 6.05 -1.16
CA ARG A 106 21.71 6.87 -2.09
C ARG A 106 22.55 7.28 -3.28
N ASP A 107 21.90 7.45 -4.42
CA ASP A 107 22.51 8.08 -5.58
C ASP A 107 22.87 9.53 -5.24
N SER A 108 24.10 9.93 -5.57
CA SER A 108 24.62 11.26 -5.20
C SER A 108 23.96 12.41 -5.95
N TYR A 109 23.35 12.14 -7.11
CA TYR A 109 22.75 13.14 -7.97
C TYR A 109 21.23 13.23 -7.78
N THR A 110 20.55 12.09 -7.63
CA THR A 110 19.09 12.03 -7.54
C THR A 110 18.56 11.91 -6.10
N ASP A 111 19.43 11.63 -5.12
CA ASP A 111 19.09 11.26 -3.73
C ASP A 111 18.19 10.01 -3.63
N ILE A 112 18.07 9.24 -4.71
CA ILE A 112 17.24 8.02 -4.73
C ILE A 112 17.94 6.91 -3.94
N PRO A 113 17.24 6.21 -3.02
CA PRO A 113 17.81 5.04 -2.35
C PRO A 113 18.18 3.93 -3.33
N GLN A 114 19.41 3.45 -3.26
CA GLN A 114 19.93 2.35 -4.09
C GLN A 114 19.93 1.01 -3.35
N SER A 115 20.28 1.03 -2.07
CA SER A 115 20.31 -0.19 -1.24
C SER A 115 20.16 0.10 0.26
N TRP A 116 19.74 -0.92 1.01
CA TRP A 116 19.70 -0.93 2.47
C TRP A 116 20.46 -2.14 3.02
N LYS A 117 21.26 -1.89 4.06
CA LYS A 117 21.90 -2.96 4.81
C LYS A 117 20.90 -3.64 5.75
N ILE A 118 20.91 -4.96 5.76
CA ILE A 118 20.15 -5.76 6.72
C ILE A 118 21.01 -5.87 7.98
N PRO A 119 20.49 -5.51 9.16
CA PRO A 119 21.27 -5.64 10.39
C PRO A 119 21.56 -7.12 10.68
N LYS A 120 22.79 -7.43 11.10
CA LYS A 120 23.19 -8.79 11.49
C LYS A 120 22.31 -9.34 12.63
N ASP A 121 21.97 -8.45 13.57
CA ASP A 121 21.12 -8.70 14.72
C ASP A 121 19.98 -7.69 14.81
N GLY A 122 18.78 -8.17 15.14
CA GLY A 122 17.60 -7.34 15.28
C GLY A 122 16.95 -6.99 13.94
N VAL A 123 16.41 -5.77 13.89
CA VAL A 123 15.62 -5.26 12.77
C VAL A 123 15.97 -3.81 12.52
N CYS A 124 15.82 -3.37 11.28
CA CYS A 124 15.89 -1.96 10.96
C CYS A 124 14.58 -1.47 10.35
N PHE A 125 14.32 -0.19 10.54
CA PHE A 125 13.24 0.51 9.84
C PHE A 125 13.86 1.49 8.85
N PRO A 126 13.39 1.51 7.60
CA PRO A 126 13.84 2.48 6.65
C PRO A 126 13.27 3.85 7.00
N LYS A 127 13.90 4.90 6.46
CA LYS A 127 13.29 6.23 6.49
C LYS A 127 11.92 6.15 5.79
N PRO A 128 10.89 6.85 6.30
CA PRO A 128 9.57 6.85 5.68
C PRO A 128 9.64 7.23 4.20
N TYR A 129 8.97 6.45 3.35
CA TYR A 129 8.87 6.67 1.90
C TYR A 129 7.55 7.36 1.55
N GLY A 130 7.59 8.29 0.60
CA GLY A 130 6.41 9.05 0.18
C GLY A 130 6.15 10.29 1.05
N SER A 131 4.99 10.92 0.84
CA SER A 131 4.68 12.20 1.47
C SER A 131 4.25 12.02 2.92
N ALA A 132 4.97 12.63 3.86
CA ALA A 132 4.60 12.68 5.27
C ALA A 132 3.72 13.91 5.57
N ARG A 133 2.42 13.81 5.30
CA ARG A 133 1.43 14.87 5.54
C ARG A 133 0.66 14.64 6.83
N TYR A 134 -0.03 15.66 7.29
CA TYR A 134 -0.88 15.59 8.49
C TYR A 134 -2.00 14.54 8.40
N ASN A 135 -2.39 14.14 7.20
CA ASN A 135 -3.47 13.17 6.93
C ASN A 135 -2.96 11.86 6.32
N SER A 136 -1.66 11.58 6.43
CA SER A 136 -1.07 10.34 5.94
C SER A 136 -1.05 9.29 7.05
N ASP A 137 -1.38 8.07 6.66
CA ASP A 137 -1.14 6.85 7.42
C ASP A 137 0.39 6.73 7.68
N TYR A 138 0.76 6.04 8.76
CA TYR A 138 2.16 5.78 9.07
C TYR A 138 2.49 4.29 8.86
N ASP A 139 2.97 3.98 7.67
CA ASP A 139 3.39 2.62 7.31
C ASP A 139 4.87 2.39 7.63
N VAL A 140 5.16 1.32 8.37
CA VAL A 140 6.53 0.92 8.74
C VAL A 140 6.85 -0.45 8.15
N GLY A 141 7.80 -0.52 7.22
CA GLY A 141 8.34 -1.78 6.73
C GLY A 141 9.57 -2.19 7.52
N LEU A 142 9.45 -3.14 8.45
CA LEU A 142 10.60 -3.67 9.19
C LEU A 142 11.41 -4.64 8.31
N ILE A 143 12.72 -4.41 8.29
CA ILE A 143 13.70 -5.21 7.57
C ILE A 143 14.54 -6.00 8.58
N GLY A 144 14.72 -7.30 8.36
CA GLY A 144 15.55 -8.17 9.18
C GLY A 144 14.89 -9.49 9.55
N LYS A 145 15.73 -10.48 9.91
CA LYS A 145 15.32 -11.87 10.21
C LYS A 145 14.31 -11.97 11.37
N ASP A 146 14.31 -10.97 12.24
CA ASP A 146 13.45 -10.91 13.42
C ASP A 146 12.19 -10.04 13.19
N SER A 147 12.01 -9.46 12.00
CA SER A 147 10.92 -8.52 11.69
C SER A 147 9.55 -9.10 12.02
N GLY A 148 9.29 -10.36 11.63
CA GLY A 148 8.02 -11.02 11.97
C GLY A 148 7.77 -11.13 13.48
N THR A 149 8.82 -11.39 14.27
CA THR A 149 8.72 -11.47 15.74
C THR A 149 8.48 -10.08 16.35
N VAL A 150 9.17 -9.05 15.85
CA VAL A 150 9.02 -7.68 16.34
C VAL A 150 7.65 -7.11 16.01
N THR A 151 7.13 -7.34 14.80
CA THR A 151 5.77 -6.94 14.42
C THR A 151 4.71 -7.59 15.32
N GLN A 152 4.90 -8.85 15.71
CA GLN A 152 4.00 -9.50 16.66
C GLN A 152 4.01 -8.79 18.01
N LYS A 153 5.19 -8.58 18.60
CA LYS A 153 5.30 -7.93 19.92
C LYS A 153 4.76 -6.50 19.90
N PHE A 154 4.94 -5.78 18.78
CA PHE A 154 4.33 -4.48 18.57
C PHE A 154 2.80 -4.55 18.61
N ASN A 155 2.19 -5.50 17.88
CA ASN A 155 0.74 -5.68 17.91
C ASN A 155 0.24 -6.08 19.31
N ASP A 156 0.97 -6.94 20.01
CA ASP A 156 0.65 -7.34 21.38
C ASP A 156 0.75 -6.15 22.36
N TYR A 157 1.73 -5.26 22.19
CA TYR A 157 1.83 -4.02 22.96
C TYR A 157 0.58 -3.14 22.80
N PHE A 158 0.10 -2.95 21.57
CA PHE A 158 -1.09 -2.14 21.32
C PHE A 158 -2.36 -2.76 21.88
N GLU A 159 -2.49 -4.08 21.75
CA GLU A 159 -3.61 -4.82 22.32
C GLU A 159 -3.63 -4.74 23.86
N ASN A 160 -2.47 -4.82 24.51
CA ASN A 160 -2.35 -4.74 25.97
C ASN A 160 -2.50 -3.31 26.49
N THR A 161 -2.00 -2.31 25.76
CA THR A 161 -1.92 -0.92 26.23
C THR A 161 -3.12 -0.08 25.82
N PHE A 162 -3.66 -0.30 24.63
CA PHE A 162 -4.76 0.48 24.06
C PHE A 162 -6.03 -0.34 23.85
N HIS A 163 -5.99 -1.67 24.04
CA HIS A 163 -7.10 -2.59 23.78
C HIS A 163 -7.67 -2.50 22.35
N LYS A 164 -6.90 -1.94 21.43
CA LYS A 164 -7.23 -1.71 20.03
C LYS A 164 -5.96 -1.89 19.18
N PRO A 165 -6.11 -2.41 17.95
CA PRO A 165 -5.01 -2.48 16.98
C PRO A 165 -4.41 -1.12 16.64
N SER A 166 -3.11 -1.08 16.31
CA SER A 166 -2.37 0.16 16.04
C SER A 166 -2.95 0.98 14.90
N GLU A 167 -3.51 0.33 13.89
CA GLU A 167 -4.16 1.00 12.76
C GLU A 167 -5.42 1.79 13.19
N LEU A 168 -6.11 1.36 14.25
CA LEU A 168 -7.30 2.05 14.76
C LEU A 168 -6.96 3.14 15.78
N VAL A 169 -5.81 3.04 16.44
CA VAL A 169 -5.39 4.03 17.43
C VAL A 169 -4.60 5.14 16.75
N PHE A 170 -3.58 4.76 15.97
CA PHE A 170 -2.58 5.67 15.43
C PHE A 170 -2.63 5.78 13.91
N ASP A 171 -3.47 5.02 13.21
CA ASP A 171 -3.40 4.97 11.75
C ASP A 171 -1.99 4.54 11.31
N THR A 172 -1.46 3.51 11.99
CA THR A 172 -0.10 2.98 11.83
C THR A 172 -0.14 1.50 11.53
N ASN A 173 0.50 1.10 10.44
CA ASN A 173 0.64 -0.29 10.03
C ASN A 173 2.12 -0.70 10.07
N VAL A 174 2.41 -1.88 10.61
CA VAL A 174 3.77 -2.43 10.65
C VAL A 174 3.82 -3.71 9.84
N TYR A 175 4.72 -3.75 8.87
CA TYR A 175 4.92 -4.86 7.94
C TYR A 175 6.30 -5.51 8.16
N ALA A 176 6.40 -6.81 7.89
CA ALA A 176 7.65 -7.57 7.96
C ALA A 176 7.93 -8.25 6.63
N TYR A 177 9.21 -8.33 6.25
CA TYR A 177 9.73 -9.03 5.06
C TYR A 177 9.26 -8.49 3.70
N THR A 178 8.38 -7.48 3.66
CA THR A 178 7.70 -7.09 2.42
C THR A 178 8.65 -6.50 1.38
N LEU A 179 9.60 -5.66 1.80
CA LEU A 179 10.53 -5.01 0.89
C LEU A 179 11.59 -5.99 0.39
N GLU A 180 12.12 -6.86 1.26
CA GLU A 180 13.20 -7.79 0.93
C GLU A 180 12.74 -8.86 -0.08
N PHE A 181 11.49 -9.28 0.01
CA PHE A 181 10.88 -10.16 -0.98
C PHE A 181 10.45 -9.42 -2.25
N ALA A 182 10.11 -8.13 -2.13
CA ALA A 182 9.69 -7.36 -3.29
C ALA A 182 10.87 -6.90 -4.15
N MET A 183 11.92 -6.37 -3.56
CA MET A 183 13.06 -5.74 -4.24
C MET A 183 14.39 -6.30 -3.70
N PRO A 184 14.64 -7.62 -3.84
CA PRO A 184 15.79 -8.28 -3.19
C PRO A 184 17.15 -7.70 -3.62
N SER A 185 17.27 -7.13 -4.82
CA SER A 185 18.50 -6.51 -5.31
C SER A 185 18.91 -5.25 -4.54
N MET A 186 17.99 -4.62 -3.81
CA MET A 186 18.28 -3.47 -2.96
C MET A 186 18.83 -3.88 -1.58
N PHE A 187 19.03 -5.18 -1.32
CA PHE A 187 19.50 -5.69 -0.03
C PHE A 187 20.76 -6.55 -0.23
N PRO A 188 21.96 -5.95 -0.25
CA PRO A 188 23.21 -6.65 -0.55
C PRO A 188 23.58 -7.75 0.46
N ASP A 189 23.02 -7.67 1.67
CA ASP A 189 23.25 -8.66 2.74
C ASP A 189 22.37 -9.91 2.62
N LEU A 190 21.42 -9.96 1.67
CA LEU A 190 20.65 -11.17 1.40
C LEU A 190 21.55 -12.27 0.81
N LEU A 191 21.29 -13.52 1.20
CA LEU A 191 22.04 -14.66 0.69
C LEU A 191 21.87 -14.77 -0.84
N PRO A 192 22.97 -14.92 -1.63
CA PRO A 192 22.88 -15.03 -3.09
C PRO A 192 21.96 -16.17 -3.55
N GLY A 193 21.95 -17.29 -2.81
CA GLY A 193 21.04 -18.41 -3.07
C GLY A 193 19.56 -18.05 -2.87
N PHE A 194 19.24 -17.20 -1.89
CA PHE A 194 17.87 -16.71 -1.67
C PHE A 194 17.43 -15.82 -2.83
N ILE A 195 18.27 -14.86 -3.23
CA ILE A 195 18.00 -13.98 -4.38
C ILE A 195 17.80 -14.80 -5.67
N SER A 196 18.71 -15.74 -5.94
CA SER A 196 18.62 -16.63 -7.10
C SER A 196 17.34 -17.46 -7.12
N ASN A 197 16.96 -18.04 -5.97
CA ASN A 197 15.75 -18.83 -5.85
C ASN A 197 14.49 -17.98 -5.98
N LEU A 198 14.51 -16.76 -5.43
CA LEU A 198 13.40 -15.83 -5.55
C LEU A 198 13.22 -15.44 -7.02
N ASN A 199 14.28 -15.05 -7.72
CA ASN A 199 14.27 -14.73 -9.16
C ASN A 199 13.70 -15.88 -10.01
N LYS A 200 14.11 -17.14 -9.73
CA LYS A 200 13.55 -18.32 -10.40
C LYS A 200 12.05 -18.50 -10.09
N LEU A 201 11.67 -18.28 -8.84
CA LEU A 201 10.27 -18.37 -8.42
C LEU A 201 9.39 -17.34 -9.14
N GLU A 202 9.85 -16.09 -9.30
CA GLU A 202 9.11 -15.03 -9.99
C GLU A 202 8.80 -15.37 -11.45
N GLN A 203 9.71 -16.11 -12.09
CA GLN A 203 9.53 -16.55 -13.47
C GLN A 203 8.55 -17.72 -13.59
N SER A 204 8.33 -18.47 -12.50
CA SER A 204 7.43 -19.61 -12.49
C SER A 204 5.97 -19.19 -12.70
N MET A 205 5.26 -19.94 -13.54
CA MET A 205 3.84 -19.71 -13.77
C MET A 205 3.02 -19.84 -12.47
N ARG A 206 3.44 -20.77 -11.59
CA ARG A 206 2.77 -21.00 -10.31
C ARG A 206 2.77 -19.75 -9.43
N TYR A 207 3.91 -19.07 -9.34
CA TYR A 207 4.03 -17.87 -8.51
C TYR A 207 3.33 -16.67 -9.16
N LYS A 208 3.42 -16.53 -10.49
CA LYS A 208 2.65 -15.52 -11.22
C LYS A 208 1.15 -15.65 -10.92
N MET A 209 0.61 -16.87 -11.02
CA MET A 209 -0.81 -17.10 -10.74
C MET A 209 -1.18 -16.90 -9.26
N LEU A 210 -0.23 -17.09 -8.32
CA LEU A 210 -0.41 -16.70 -6.91
C LEU A 210 -0.61 -15.19 -6.78
N GLU A 211 0.27 -14.39 -7.39
CA GLU A 211 0.18 -12.93 -7.33
C GLU A 211 -1.10 -12.41 -8.01
N LEU A 212 -1.50 -13.01 -9.14
CA LEU A 212 -2.76 -12.66 -9.82
C LEU A 212 -3.99 -12.97 -8.95
N ALA A 213 -4.04 -14.17 -8.34
CA ALA A 213 -5.10 -14.51 -7.40
C ALA A 213 -5.12 -13.53 -6.21
N SER A 214 -3.95 -13.21 -5.65
CA SER A 214 -3.82 -12.25 -4.54
C SER A 214 -4.35 -10.86 -4.90
N ALA A 215 -4.08 -10.38 -6.12
CA ALA A 215 -4.60 -9.12 -6.64
C ALA A 215 -6.13 -9.16 -6.81
N TYR A 216 -6.71 -10.25 -7.35
CA TYR A 216 -8.17 -10.38 -7.40
C TYR A 216 -8.78 -10.37 -6.01
N TYR A 217 -8.15 -11.01 -5.02
CA TYR A 217 -8.63 -10.97 -3.64
C TYR A 217 -8.50 -9.61 -2.97
N LYS A 218 -7.68 -8.69 -3.52
CA LYS A 218 -7.73 -7.26 -3.16
C LYS A 218 -9.04 -6.63 -3.63
N VAL A 219 -9.44 -6.85 -4.87
CA VAL A 219 -10.74 -6.39 -5.41
C VAL A 219 -11.89 -7.00 -4.61
N PHE A 220 -11.85 -8.31 -4.37
CA PHE A 220 -12.84 -9.01 -3.52
C PHE A 220 -13.04 -8.30 -2.19
N LYS A 221 -11.96 -7.92 -1.50
CA LYS A 221 -12.01 -7.32 -0.16
C LYS A 221 -12.87 -6.04 -0.10
N TYR A 222 -12.89 -5.27 -1.17
CA TYR A 222 -13.57 -3.97 -1.25
C TYR A 222 -14.80 -3.96 -2.18
N ASP A 223 -15.01 -4.98 -3.00
CA ASP A 223 -16.21 -5.11 -3.82
C ASP A 223 -17.33 -5.76 -3.02
N GLU A 224 -18.22 -4.96 -2.41
CA GLU A 224 -19.32 -5.40 -1.55
C GLU A 224 -20.11 -6.60 -2.10
N ASN A 225 -20.56 -6.52 -3.35
CA ASN A 225 -21.43 -7.50 -3.98
C ASN A 225 -20.67 -8.59 -4.76
N ASN A 226 -19.34 -8.50 -4.83
CA ASN A 226 -18.48 -9.38 -5.61
C ASN A 226 -18.75 -9.36 -7.14
N GLU A 227 -19.49 -8.37 -7.66
CA GLU A 227 -19.81 -8.25 -9.08
C GLU A 227 -18.51 -8.05 -9.89
N LEU A 228 -17.74 -7.03 -9.53
CA LEU A 228 -16.49 -6.64 -10.20
C LEU A 228 -15.38 -7.69 -10.01
N PHE A 229 -15.31 -8.28 -8.81
CA PHE A 229 -14.39 -9.38 -8.53
C PHE A 229 -14.67 -10.59 -9.43
N ASN A 230 -15.94 -11.00 -9.54
CA ASN A 230 -16.30 -12.16 -10.33
C ASN A 230 -16.10 -11.90 -11.82
N GLU A 231 -16.46 -10.72 -12.32
CA GLU A 231 -16.25 -10.35 -13.72
C GLU A 231 -14.77 -10.43 -14.09
N MET A 232 -13.90 -9.83 -13.29
CA MET A 232 -12.45 -9.81 -13.55
C MET A 232 -11.80 -11.20 -13.47
N LYS A 233 -12.14 -11.96 -12.44
CA LYS A 233 -11.67 -13.34 -12.26
C LYS A 233 -12.13 -14.24 -13.41
N ASN A 234 -13.40 -14.16 -13.79
CA ASN A 234 -13.99 -15.02 -14.83
C ASN A 234 -13.50 -14.65 -16.23
N GLY A 235 -13.28 -13.36 -16.50
CA GLY A 235 -12.67 -12.90 -17.75
C GLY A 235 -11.31 -13.54 -17.98
N ALA A 236 -10.43 -13.50 -16.98
CA ALA A 236 -9.12 -14.16 -17.06
C ALA A 236 -9.23 -15.68 -17.18
N ILE A 237 -10.08 -16.34 -16.38
CA ILE A 237 -10.31 -17.79 -16.48
C ILE A 237 -10.74 -18.20 -17.90
N THR A 238 -11.62 -17.44 -18.52
CA THR A 238 -12.12 -17.71 -19.88
C THR A 238 -10.98 -17.65 -20.89
N GLN A 239 -10.13 -16.63 -20.82
CA GLN A 239 -9.00 -16.49 -21.73
C GLN A 239 -7.93 -17.56 -21.51
N LEU A 240 -7.63 -17.90 -20.26
CA LEU A 240 -6.67 -18.95 -19.93
C LEU A 240 -7.18 -20.34 -20.37
N LYS A 241 -8.49 -20.60 -20.28
CA LYS A 241 -9.09 -21.84 -20.80
C LYS A 241 -8.82 -22.03 -22.29
N ILE A 242 -8.77 -20.94 -23.05
CA ILE A 242 -8.48 -20.94 -24.49
C ILE A 242 -6.98 -21.01 -24.76
N GLY A 243 -6.18 -20.18 -24.07
CA GLY A 243 -4.78 -19.94 -24.43
C GLY A 243 -3.72 -20.68 -23.61
N ASP A 244 -4.01 -21.08 -22.36
CA ASP A 244 -3.05 -21.74 -21.47
C ASP A 244 -3.71 -22.52 -20.32
N LYS A 245 -3.90 -23.82 -20.53
CA LYS A 245 -4.47 -24.73 -19.52
C LYS A 245 -3.62 -24.82 -18.25
N LYS A 246 -2.29 -24.73 -18.34
CA LYS A 246 -1.40 -24.87 -17.17
C LYS A 246 -1.49 -23.65 -16.28
N ALA A 247 -1.52 -22.45 -16.86
CA ALA A 247 -1.78 -21.23 -16.10
C ALA A 247 -3.19 -21.25 -15.47
N LEU A 248 -4.20 -21.74 -16.20
CA LEU A 248 -5.55 -21.91 -15.67
C LEU A 248 -5.56 -22.79 -14.41
N GLU A 249 -4.97 -23.99 -14.48
CA GLU A 249 -4.89 -24.92 -13.33
C GLU A 249 -4.22 -24.28 -12.12
N MET A 250 -3.11 -23.56 -12.34
CA MET A 250 -2.38 -22.87 -11.28
C MET A 250 -3.18 -21.70 -10.68
N LEU A 251 -3.88 -20.93 -11.51
CA LEU A 251 -4.76 -19.86 -11.04
C LEU A 251 -5.90 -20.42 -10.20
N GLN A 252 -6.57 -21.46 -10.69
CA GLN A 252 -7.66 -22.12 -9.96
C GLN A 252 -7.18 -22.67 -8.62
N TYR A 253 -6.01 -23.32 -8.57
CA TYR A 253 -5.41 -23.77 -7.31
C TYR A 253 -5.29 -22.65 -6.28
N TRP A 254 -4.76 -21.48 -6.68
CA TRP A 254 -4.59 -20.36 -5.76
C TRP A 254 -5.90 -19.68 -5.41
N LEU A 255 -6.83 -19.54 -6.36
CA LEU A 255 -8.17 -19.04 -6.09
C LEU A 255 -8.88 -19.92 -5.04
N THR A 256 -8.81 -21.24 -5.18
CA THR A 256 -9.36 -22.18 -4.19
C THR A 256 -8.64 -22.06 -2.84
N ALA A 257 -7.32 -21.89 -2.83
CA ALA A 257 -6.57 -21.69 -1.59
C ALA A 257 -6.99 -20.42 -0.83
N PHE A 258 -7.12 -19.29 -1.53
CA PHE A 258 -7.60 -18.03 -0.94
C PHE A 258 -9.08 -18.10 -0.56
N GLN A 259 -9.92 -18.82 -1.32
CA GLN A 259 -11.31 -19.09 -0.95
C GLN A 259 -11.39 -19.87 0.37
N GLY A 260 -10.57 -20.92 0.53
CA GLY A 260 -10.47 -21.67 1.78
C GLY A 260 -9.99 -20.82 2.95
N MET A 261 -9.04 -19.90 2.71
CA MET A 261 -8.61 -18.94 3.72
C MET A 261 -9.74 -17.98 4.13
N ASN A 262 -10.48 -17.45 3.16
CA ASN A 262 -11.65 -16.59 3.41
C ASN A 262 -12.76 -17.35 4.16
N TYR A 263 -12.96 -18.64 3.88
CA TYR A 263 -13.91 -19.48 4.60
C TYR A 263 -13.51 -19.65 6.08
N LEU A 264 -12.23 -19.90 6.35
CA LEU A 264 -11.71 -20.06 7.72
C LEU A 264 -11.73 -18.76 8.52
N LEU A 265 -11.38 -17.65 7.88
CA LEU A 265 -11.45 -16.31 8.46
C LEU A 265 -11.72 -15.31 7.34
N GLY A 266 -12.94 -14.75 7.34
CA GLY A 266 -13.42 -13.83 6.31
C GLY A 266 -12.45 -12.66 6.06
N PHE A 267 -12.20 -12.36 4.79
CA PHE A 267 -11.43 -11.18 4.39
C PHE A 267 -12.23 -9.88 4.50
N LYS A 268 -13.56 -9.98 4.54
CA LYS A 268 -14.49 -8.88 4.77
C LYS A 268 -15.00 -8.89 6.21
N LYS A 269 -15.24 -7.71 6.76
CA LYS A 269 -15.91 -7.56 8.06
C LYS A 269 -17.36 -8.05 7.95
N GLY A 270 -17.80 -8.86 8.90
CA GLY A 270 -19.22 -9.22 9.00
C GLY A 270 -20.09 -8.00 9.35
N PRO A 271 -21.40 -8.00 9.00
CA PRO A 271 -22.30 -6.88 9.27
C PRO A 271 -22.32 -6.48 10.75
N ASN A 272 -22.42 -7.46 11.65
CA ASN A 272 -22.53 -7.25 13.09
C ASN A 272 -21.18 -7.29 13.84
N GLU A 273 -20.06 -7.48 13.14
CA GLU A 273 -18.75 -7.57 13.78
C GLU A 273 -18.17 -6.17 14.06
N LYS A 274 -17.71 -5.94 15.30
CA LYS A 274 -16.98 -4.72 15.65
C LYS A 274 -15.63 -4.67 14.91
N LEU A 275 -15.29 -3.52 14.34
CA LEU A 275 -14.05 -3.33 13.56
C LEU A 275 -12.79 -3.75 14.34
N ALA A 276 -12.67 -3.36 15.60
CA ALA A 276 -11.53 -3.76 16.45
C ALA A 276 -11.41 -5.28 16.63
N GLY A 277 -12.55 -5.98 16.80
CA GLY A 277 -12.56 -7.44 16.92
C GLY A 277 -12.16 -8.15 15.62
N PHE A 278 -12.67 -7.65 14.49
CA PHE A 278 -12.30 -8.12 13.16
C PHE A 278 -10.78 -7.96 12.92
N ARG A 279 -10.26 -6.74 13.16
CA ARG A 279 -8.84 -6.42 12.99
C ARG A 279 -7.94 -7.23 13.92
N ARG A 280 -8.35 -7.49 15.17
CA ARG A 280 -7.61 -8.37 16.09
C ARG A 280 -7.46 -9.79 15.54
N LYS A 281 -8.53 -10.39 15.00
CA LYS A 281 -8.47 -11.73 14.38
C LYS A 281 -7.55 -11.74 13.16
N HIS A 282 -7.66 -10.72 12.31
CA HIS A 282 -6.79 -10.52 11.15
C HIS A 282 -5.32 -10.39 11.56
N ASN A 283 -4.99 -9.55 12.54
CA ASN A 283 -3.63 -9.39 13.03
C ASN A 283 -3.07 -10.70 13.58
N LYS A 284 -3.85 -11.49 14.35
CA LYS A 284 -3.42 -12.82 14.80
C LYS A 284 -3.11 -13.76 13.62
N LYS A 285 -3.94 -13.74 12.57
CA LYS A 285 -3.73 -14.58 11.39
C LYS A 285 -2.54 -14.11 10.54
N TYR A 286 -2.33 -12.80 10.42
CA TYR A 286 -1.14 -12.21 9.82
C TYR A 286 0.12 -12.70 10.56
N GLN A 287 0.14 -12.58 11.88
CA GLN A 287 1.26 -13.02 12.71
C GLN A 287 1.53 -14.54 12.63
N TYR A 288 0.48 -15.35 12.51
CA TYR A 288 0.64 -16.80 12.30
C TYR A 288 1.51 -17.14 11.08
N TYR A 289 1.34 -16.43 9.95
CA TYR A 289 2.15 -16.65 8.76
C TYR A 289 3.57 -16.09 8.92
N LEU A 290 3.71 -14.90 9.52
CA LEU A 290 5.04 -14.30 9.76
C LEU A 290 5.89 -15.15 10.71
N GLN A 291 5.31 -15.71 11.77
CA GLN A 291 6.02 -16.61 12.69
C GLN A 291 6.57 -17.86 11.98
N LYS A 292 5.81 -18.42 11.01
CA LYS A 292 6.31 -19.53 10.19
C LYS A 292 7.53 -19.13 9.38
N MET A 293 7.57 -17.89 8.89
CA MET A 293 8.73 -17.35 8.18
C MET A 293 9.92 -17.17 9.11
N SER A 294 9.73 -16.52 10.28
CA SER A 294 10.78 -16.33 11.28
C SER A 294 11.41 -17.65 11.73
N LYS A 295 10.58 -18.68 12.01
CA LYS A 295 11.04 -20.03 12.41
C LYS A 295 11.88 -20.75 11.34
N LYS A 296 11.77 -20.34 10.08
CA LYS A 296 12.54 -20.87 8.95
C LYS A 296 13.73 -19.96 8.58
N GLY A 297 14.07 -18.99 9.42
CA GLY A 297 15.25 -18.14 9.29
C GLY A 297 15.04 -16.86 8.47
N GLY A 298 13.80 -16.52 8.10
CA GLY A 298 13.44 -15.27 7.40
C GLY A 298 13.88 -15.20 5.94
N TYR A 299 15.11 -15.64 5.61
CA TYR A 299 15.75 -15.53 4.29
C TYR A 299 16.53 -16.80 3.88
N ALA A 300 16.25 -17.93 4.53
CA ALA A 300 16.95 -19.18 4.23
C ALA A 300 16.64 -19.66 2.80
N ALA A 301 17.68 -19.79 1.97
CA ALA A 301 17.56 -20.04 0.54
C ALA A 301 16.74 -21.29 0.20
N GLN A 302 16.89 -22.37 0.97
CA GLN A 302 16.16 -23.63 0.78
C GLN A 302 14.66 -23.53 1.08
N TYR A 303 14.21 -22.46 1.76
CA TYR A 303 12.81 -22.22 2.09
C TYR A 303 12.19 -21.07 1.28
N THR A 304 12.86 -20.54 0.26
CA THR A 304 12.43 -19.34 -0.47
C THR A 304 10.97 -19.41 -0.95
N GLU A 305 10.57 -20.50 -1.61
CA GLU A 305 9.18 -20.69 -2.05
C GLU A 305 8.20 -20.72 -0.88
N PHE A 306 8.52 -21.48 0.18
CA PHE A 306 7.70 -21.53 1.38
C PHE A 306 7.51 -20.15 2.00
N LEU A 307 8.59 -19.37 2.11
CA LEU A 307 8.55 -18.03 2.71
C LEU A 307 7.72 -17.08 1.85
N ALA A 308 7.93 -17.06 0.53
CA ALA A 308 7.19 -16.20 -0.39
C ALA A 308 5.69 -16.53 -0.41
N VAL A 309 5.32 -17.81 -0.36
CA VAL A 309 3.93 -18.25 -0.26
C VAL A 309 3.30 -17.87 1.09
N ASN A 310 4.03 -17.99 2.20
CA ASN A 310 3.50 -17.56 3.51
C ASN A 310 3.31 -16.04 3.55
N LEU A 311 4.22 -15.26 2.97
CA LEU A 311 4.06 -13.82 2.85
C LEU A 311 2.81 -13.46 2.05
N ALA A 312 2.62 -14.05 0.86
CA ALA A 312 1.41 -13.83 0.06
C ALA A 312 0.12 -14.21 0.80
N LYS A 313 0.15 -15.24 1.65
CA LYS A 313 -1.00 -15.62 2.50
C LYS A 313 -1.22 -14.68 3.68
N ALA A 314 -0.17 -14.01 4.16
CA ALA A 314 -0.24 -13.07 5.27
C ALA A 314 -0.91 -11.75 4.84
N LEU A 315 -0.55 -11.22 3.67
CA LEU A 315 -0.92 -9.87 3.23
C LEU A 315 -2.43 -9.57 3.19
N PRO A 316 -3.33 -10.50 2.80
CA PRO A 316 -4.78 -10.25 2.87
C PRO A 316 -5.31 -9.89 4.27
N TYR A 317 -4.64 -10.39 5.31
CA TYR A 317 -5.00 -10.14 6.70
C TYR A 317 -4.32 -8.88 7.28
N ALA A 318 -3.25 -8.40 6.66
CA ALA A 318 -2.61 -7.16 7.08
C ALA A 318 -3.53 -5.94 6.84
N ALA A 319 -3.40 -4.93 7.69
CA ALA A 319 -4.11 -3.66 7.55
C ALA A 319 -3.49 -2.90 6.37
N GLU A 320 -4.32 -2.57 5.37
CA GLU A 320 -3.97 -1.74 4.21
C GLU A 320 -2.71 -2.13 3.42
N ALA A 321 -2.22 -3.36 3.58
CA ALA A 321 -0.99 -3.80 2.93
C ALA A 321 -1.16 -3.93 1.42
N TYR A 322 -0.05 -3.76 0.69
CA TYR A 322 0.02 -4.29 -0.66
C TYR A 322 -0.01 -5.82 -0.63
N HIS A 323 -0.80 -6.44 -1.51
CA HIS A 323 -1.01 -7.89 -1.60
C HIS A 323 -0.03 -8.58 -2.55
N THR A 324 0.59 -7.81 -3.45
CA THR A 324 1.49 -8.30 -4.48
C THR A 324 2.82 -7.58 -4.45
N ARG A 325 3.88 -8.28 -4.85
CA ARG A 325 5.18 -7.66 -5.07
C ARG A 325 5.11 -6.67 -6.21
N GLY A 326 4.34 -6.98 -7.25
CA GLY A 326 4.17 -6.08 -8.39
C GLY A 326 3.69 -4.69 -7.96
N ALA A 327 2.71 -4.62 -7.04
CA ALA A 327 2.27 -3.35 -6.48
C ALA A 327 3.34 -2.66 -5.62
N ILE A 328 4.10 -3.40 -4.80
CA ILE A 328 5.21 -2.83 -4.02
C ILE A 328 6.29 -2.25 -4.95
N ARG A 329 6.77 -3.01 -5.95
CA ARG A 329 7.77 -2.53 -6.92
C ARG A 329 7.25 -1.32 -7.69
N HIS A 330 6.03 -1.39 -8.21
CA HIS A 330 5.49 -0.31 -9.02
C HIS A 330 5.26 0.96 -8.19
N VAL A 331 4.61 0.84 -7.03
CA VAL A 331 4.19 2.00 -6.25
C VAL A 331 5.28 2.49 -5.30
N VAL A 332 5.88 1.60 -4.51
CA VAL A 332 6.87 1.99 -3.49
C VAL A 332 8.19 2.35 -4.16
N GLN A 333 8.80 1.43 -4.91
CA GLN A 333 10.05 1.71 -5.60
C GLN A 333 9.84 2.66 -6.78
N GLY A 334 8.90 2.35 -7.66
CA GLY A 334 8.68 3.10 -8.89
C GLY A 334 8.20 4.54 -8.65
N ILE A 335 7.09 4.72 -7.93
CA ILE A 335 6.45 6.04 -7.76
C ILE A 335 6.99 6.78 -6.53
N GLN A 336 7.03 6.14 -5.35
CA GLN A 336 7.33 6.83 -4.10
C GLN A 336 8.83 7.10 -3.90
N MET A 337 9.71 6.20 -4.36
CA MET A 337 11.16 6.41 -4.40
C MET A 337 11.62 7.09 -5.70
N ASN A 338 10.68 7.48 -6.57
CA ASN A 338 10.94 8.23 -7.80
C ASN A 338 11.77 7.48 -8.87
N ALA A 339 11.83 6.15 -8.84
CA ALA A 339 12.57 5.33 -9.82
C ALA A 339 11.96 5.36 -11.24
N ILE A 340 10.64 5.53 -11.38
CA ILE A 340 10.00 5.60 -12.72
C ILE A 340 10.38 6.89 -13.45
N SER A 341 10.37 8.03 -12.75
CA SER A 341 10.62 9.33 -13.40
C SER A 341 12.10 9.52 -13.76
N THR A 342 13.00 8.83 -13.07
CA THR A 342 14.44 8.83 -13.30
C THR A 342 14.92 7.67 -14.17
N CYS A 343 14.05 6.70 -14.49
CA CYS A 343 14.40 5.44 -15.13
C CYS A 343 15.44 4.60 -14.36
N GLU A 344 15.64 4.86 -13.06
CA GLU A 344 16.57 4.14 -12.20
C GLU A 344 15.87 2.95 -11.52
N TYR A 345 15.62 1.88 -12.28
CA TYR A 345 15.06 0.65 -11.71
C TYR A 345 16.16 -0.29 -11.19
N TYR A 346 16.38 -0.29 -9.87
CA TYR A 346 17.21 -1.31 -9.23
C TYR A 346 16.57 -2.71 -9.28
N THR A 347 15.24 -2.77 -9.47
CA THR A 347 14.49 -3.99 -9.82
C THR A 347 13.52 -3.66 -10.97
N PRO A 348 13.79 -4.12 -12.21
CA PRO A 348 12.94 -3.78 -13.37
C PRO A 348 11.49 -4.24 -13.20
N LEU A 349 10.54 -3.38 -13.57
CA LEU A 349 9.12 -3.73 -13.58
C LEU A 349 8.79 -4.64 -14.78
N SER A 350 8.41 -5.88 -14.49
CA SER A 350 7.86 -6.77 -15.51
C SER A 350 6.44 -6.35 -15.89
N THR A 351 5.98 -6.77 -17.07
CA THR A 351 4.56 -6.62 -17.46
C THR A 351 3.63 -7.26 -16.43
N PHE A 352 4.06 -8.35 -15.80
CA PHE A 352 3.28 -9.05 -14.79
C PHE A 352 3.16 -8.22 -13.49
N ASP A 353 4.25 -7.57 -13.07
CA ASP A 353 4.25 -6.67 -11.91
C ASP A 353 3.25 -5.51 -12.11
N LEU A 354 3.26 -4.92 -13.31
CA LEU A 354 2.32 -3.86 -13.69
C LEU A 354 0.87 -4.37 -13.74
N TRP A 355 0.64 -5.58 -14.26
CA TRP A 355 -0.69 -6.17 -14.34
C TRP A 355 -1.32 -6.37 -12.96
N VAL A 356 -0.60 -7.01 -12.04
CA VAL A 356 -1.12 -7.22 -10.69
C VAL A 356 -1.24 -5.90 -9.92
N SER A 357 -0.34 -4.95 -10.16
CA SER A 357 -0.44 -3.60 -9.57
C SER A 357 -1.65 -2.82 -10.07
N MET A 358 -2.00 -2.93 -11.36
CA MET A 358 -3.19 -2.33 -11.95
C MET A 358 -4.46 -2.83 -11.23
N ILE A 359 -4.59 -4.16 -11.09
CA ILE A 359 -5.74 -4.79 -10.42
C ILE A 359 -5.81 -4.37 -8.95
N GLU A 360 -4.66 -4.35 -8.28
CA GLU A 360 -4.61 -4.04 -6.86
C GLU A 360 -5.02 -2.58 -6.56
N ASN A 361 -4.50 -1.64 -7.36
CA ASN A 361 -4.91 -0.23 -7.26
C ASN A 361 -6.36 -0.01 -7.69
N TRP A 362 -6.90 -0.84 -8.60
CA TRP A 362 -8.34 -0.83 -8.87
C TRP A 362 -9.16 -1.23 -7.62
N GLY A 363 -8.73 -2.27 -6.90
CA GLY A 363 -9.34 -2.66 -5.62
C GLY A 363 -9.32 -1.53 -4.58
N GLU A 364 -8.21 -0.81 -4.46
CA GLU A 364 -8.12 0.36 -3.57
C GLU A 364 -8.95 1.55 -4.06
N ALA A 365 -9.14 1.74 -5.36
CA ALA A 365 -10.05 2.75 -5.88
C ALA A 365 -11.52 2.42 -5.51
N ILE A 366 -11.92 1.14 -5.57
CA ILE A 366 -13.23 0.68 -5.10
C ILE A 366 -13.39 0.93 -3.59
N LYS A 367 -12.35 0.72 -2.78
CA LYS A 367 -12.37 1.07 -1.34
C LYS A 367 -12.78 2.53 -1.12
N GLU A 368 -12.13 3.46 -1.83
CA GLU A 368 -12.43 4.89 -1.73
C GLU A 368 -13.84 5.21 -2.24
N TYR A 369 -14.33 4.51 -3.27
CA TYR A 369 -15.71 4.64 -3.75
C TYR A 369 -16.74 4.32 -2.68
N GLN A 370 -16.52 3.29 -1.85
CA GLN A 370 -17.43 2.92 -0.76
C GLN A 370 -17.52 4.01 0.32
N HIS A 371 -16.54 4.92 0.39
CA HIS A 371 -16.56 6.08 1.27
C HIS A 371 -17.21 7.32 0.64
N CYS A 372 -17.72 7.21 -0.59
CA CYS A 372 -18.54 8.23 -1.23
C CYS A 372 -20.00 8.05 -0.81
N GLY A 373 -20.50 8.96 0.03
CA GLY A 373 -21.90 8.96 0.45
C GLY A 373 -22.81 9.66 -0.56
N ARG A 374 -24.14 9.57 -0.33
CA ARG A 374 -25.17 10.27 -1.13
C ARG A 374 -25.02 11.80 -1.18
N ARG A 375 -24.19 12.38 -0.31
CA ARG A 375 -23.91 13.82 -0.22
C ARG A 375 -22.56 14.22 -0.80
N THR A 376 -21.76 13.27 -1.27
CA THR A 376 -20.48 13.54 -1.92
C THR A 376 -20.73 13.78 -3.40
N SER A 377 -20.23 14.89 -3.94
CA SER A 377 -20.31 15.15 -5.39
C SER A 377 -19.46 14.15 -6.17
N THR A 378 -19.78 13.95 -7.45
CA THR A 378 -19.01 13.09 -8.34
C THR A 378 -17.54 13.48 -8.38
N ALA A 379 -17.23 14.77 -8.52
CA ALA A 379 -15.86 15.26 -8.54
C ALA A 379 -15.14 15.04 -7.20
N GLU A 380 -15.82 15.22 -6.06
CA GLU A 380 -15.25 14.94 -4.74
C GLU A 380 -14.98 13.44 -4.55
N CYS A 381 -15.88 12.57 -5.04
CA CYS A 381 -15.67 11.12 -5.01
C CYS A 381 -14.46 10.70 -5.87
N LEU A 382 -14.38 11.18 -7.11
CA LEU A 382 -13.22 10.95 -7.98
C LEU A 382 -11.93 11.50 -7.36
N MET A 383 -12.00 12.64 -6.68
CA MET A 383 -10.88 13.20 -5.95
C MET A 383 -10.44 12.28 -4.80
N LYS A 384 -11.35 11.66 -4.05
CA LYS A 384 -11.00 10.65 -3.02
C LYS A 384 -10.26 9.47 -3.64
N MET A 385 -10.79 8.94 -4.76
CA MET A 385 -10.23 7.79 -5.50
C MET A 385 -8.93 8.10 -6.26
N SER A 386 -8.63 9.36 -6.54
CA SER A 386 -7.57 9.82 -7.46
C SER A 386 -6.18 9.24 -7.21
N LYS A 387 -5.79 9.01 -5.95
CA LYS A 387 -4.51 8.38 -5.57
C LYS A 387 -4.34 7.00 -6.21
N TYR A 388 -5.39 6.18 -6.19
CA TYR A 388 -5.33 4.81 -6.69
C TYR A 388 -5.66 4.73 -8.18
N LEU A 389 -6.58 5.58 -8.66
CA LEU A 389 -6.84 5.69 -10.10
C LEU A 389 -5.60 6.15 -10.87
N SER A 390 -4.86 7.16 -10.39
CA SER A 390 -3.61 7.61 -11.04
C SER A 390 -2.56 6.51 -11.12
N ARG A 391 -2.36 5.73 -10.04
CA ARG A 391 -1.45 4.57 -10.03
C ARG A 391 -1.91 3.48 -11.00
N MET A 392 -3.21 3.17 -11.01
CA MET A 392 -3.78 2.18 -11.93
C MET A 392 -3.59 2.60 -13.39
N PHE A 393 -3.93 3.84 -13.74
CA PHE A 393 -3.79 4.38 -15.09
C PHE A 393 -2.33 4.46 -15.52
N ASN A 394 -1.40 4.79 -14.61
CA ASN A 394 0.03 4.72 -14.88
C ASN A 394 0.47 3.31 -15.30
N ALA A 395 0.05 2.28 -14.57
CA ALA A 395 0.34 0.89 -14.93
C ALA A 395 -0.27 0.51 -16.30
N MET A 396 -1.54 0.86 -16.54
CA MET A 396 -2.22 0.63 -17.82
C MET A 396 -1.49 1.30 -18.99
N ARG A 397 -1.08 2.57 -18.83
CA ARG A 397 -0.33 3.30 -19.85
C ARG A 397 0.98 2.62 -20.18
N VAL A 398 1.76 2.22 -19.18
CA VAL A 398 3.05 1.53 -19.39
C VAL A 398 2.82 0.18 -20.09
N ILE A 399 1.82 -0.59 -19.64
CA ILE A 399 1.44 -1.86 -20.28
C ILE A 399 1.10 -1.64 -21.76
N ARG A 400 0.19 -0.72 -22.06
CA ARG A 400 -0.28 -0.48 -23.43
C ARG A 400 0.83 0.02 -24.33
N ARG A 401 1.59 1.03 -23.90
CA ARG A 401 2.58 1.70 -24.78
C ARG A 401 3.87 0.90 -24.95
N ALA A 402 4.36 0.26 -23.89
CA ALA A 402 5.69 -0.35 -23.87
C ALA A 402 5.69 -1.88 -23.80
N ARG A 403 4.59 -2.52 -23.40
CA ARG A 403 4.59 -3.98 -23.13
C ARG A 403 3.70 -4.81 -24.06
N LEU A 404 2.63 -4.23 -24.61
CA LEU A 404 1.74 -4.92 -25.54
C LEU A 404 2.13 -4.62 -27.00
N PRO A 405 2.05 -5.59 -27.92
CA PRO A 405 2.24 -5.33 -29.34
C PRO A 405 1.05 -4.52 -29.91
N ARG A 406 1.22 -3.83 -31.04
CA ARG A 406 0.27 -2.81 -31.53
C ARG A 406 -1.14 -3.36 -31.73
N GLU A 407 -1.26 -4.54 -32.30
CA GLU A 407 -2.52 -5.24 -32.57
C GLU A 407 -3.31 -5.57 -31.28
N ALA A 408 -2.63 -5.67 -30.14
CA ALA A 408 -3.28 -5.91 -28.85
C ALA A 408 -3.78 -4.64 -28.16
N ARG A 409 -3.55 -3.46 -28.74
CA ARG A 409 -3.86 -2.15 -28.12
C ARG A 409 -5.15 -1.52 -28.64
N GLU A 410 -5.69 -2.00 -29.76
CA GLU A 410 -6.75 -1.32 -30.51
C GLU A 410 -8.05 -1.11 -29.71
N ARG A 411 -8.37 -2.03 -28.81
CA ARG A 411 -9.59 -1.99 -27.99
C ARG A 411 -9.34 -1.49 -26.56
N LEU A 412 -8.11 -1.12 -26.25
CA LEU A 412 -7.72 -0.71 -24.91
C LEU A 412 -7.78 0.80 -24.78
N LEU A 413 -8.35 1.29 -23.67
CA LEU A 413 -8.27 2.68 -23.22
C LEU A 413 -6.89 3.27 -23.52
N ASP A 414 -6.88 4.38 -24.28
CA ASP A 414 -5.65 5.09 -24.63
C ASP A 414 -5.39 6.26 -23.66
N PHE A 415 -4.13 6.70 -23.65
CA PHE A 415 -3.62 7.79 -22.83
C PHE A 415 -3.00 8.85 -23.74
N GLY A 416 -2.92 10.10 -23.29
CA GLY A 416 -2.38 11.24 -24.05
C GLY A 416 -3.39 11.98 -24.94
N THR A 417 -4.69 11.79 -24.72
CA THR A 417 -5.76 12.58 -25.37
C THR A 417 -6.18 13.77 -24.49
N ILE A 418 -7.04 14.65 -25.02
CA ILE A 418 -7.56 15.84 -24.29
C ILE A 418 -8.31 15.44 -23.00
N GLY A 419 -8.85 14.21 -22.94
CA GLY A 419 -9.50 13.62 -21.76
C GLY A 419 -8.66 12.55 -21.06
N ASP A 420 -7.32 12.61 -21.13
CA ASP A 420 -6.43 11.60 -20.57
C ASP A 420 -6.76 11.31 -19.08
N PRO A 421 -7.21 10.09 -18.75
CA PRO A 421 -7.65 9.77 -17.40
C PRO A 421 -6.51 9.76 -16.37
N GLU A 422 -5.26 9.51 -16.78
CA GLU A 422 -4.09 9.67 -15.91
C GLU A 422 -3.85 11.15 -15.59
N PHE A 423 -3.98 12.04 -16.57
CA PHE A 423 -3.84 13.47 -16.37
C PHE A 423 -4.89 14.01 -15.38
N VAL A 424 -6.17 13.69 -15.61
CA VAL A 424 -7.27 14.18 -14.77
C VAL A 424 -7.13 13.68 -13.34
N THR A 425 -6.79 12.40 -13.14
CA THR A 425 -6.61 11.85 -11.79
C THR A 425 -5.39 12.42 -11.08
N ASN A 426 -4.30 12.70 -11.80
CA ASN A 426 -3.15 13.43 -11.24
C ASN A 426 -3.50 14.87 -10.87
N LEU A 427 -4.32 15.55 -11.67
CA LEU A 427 -4.84 16.89 -11.35
C LEU A 427 -5.64 16.86 -10.05
N LEU A 428 -6.61 15.94 -9.94
CA LEU A 428 -7.42 15.77 -8.74
C LEU A 428 -6.57 15.42 -7.51
N LEU A 429 -5.53 14.60 -7.65
CA LEU A 429 -4.61 14.26 -6.57
C LEU A 429 -3.85 15.50 -6.06
N LYS A 430 -3.45 16.42 -6.96
CA LYS A 430 -2.83 17.70 -6.59
C LYS A 430 -3.82 18.58 -5.80
N TYR A 431 -5.07 18.67 -6.24
CA TYR A 431 -6.12 19.39 -5.51
C TYR A 431 -6.36 18.79 -4.11
N LYS A 432 -6.54 17.46 -4.02
CA LYS A 432 -6.64 16.72 -2.75
C LYS A 432 -5.47 17.04 -1.81
N GLY A 433 -4.25 17.01 -2.35
CA GLY A 433 -3.04 17.31 -1.58
C GLY A 433 -2.92 18.77 -1.13
N SER A 434 -3.45 19.73 -1.90
CA SER A 434 -3.44 21.14 -1.51
C SER A 434 -4.56 21.49 -0.51
N GLY A 435 -5.64 20.71 -0.51
CA GLY A 435 -6.86 21.01 0.24
C GLY A 435 -7.62 22.25 -0.28
N LYS A 436 -7.32 22.71 -1.51
CA LYS A 436 -8.08 23.74 -2.22
C LYS A 436 -9.27 23.10 -2.94
N GLY A 437 -10.35 23.86 -3.10
CA GLY A 437 -11.47 23.48 -3.98
C GLY A 437 -11.02 23.43 -5.45
N LEU A 438 -11.76 22.67 -6.26
CA LEU A 438 -11.54 22.58 -7.70
C LEU A 438 -11.81 23.93 -8.38
N SER A 439 -10.99 24.29 -9.37
CA SER A 439 -11.23 25.45 -10.24
C SER A 439 -12.25 25.10 -11.33
N SER A 440 -12.82 26.10 -12.00
CA SER A 440 -13.71 25.90 -13.15
C SER A 440 -13.05 25.04 -14.25
N ALA A 441 -11.80 25.34 -14.60
CA ALA A 441 -11.03 24.53 -15.55
C ALA A 441 -10.84 23.08 -15.08
N ALA A 442 -10.63 22.86 -13.78
CA ALA A 442 -10.52 21.50 -13.24
C ALA A 442 -11.85 20.72 -13.37
N PHE A 443 -13.00 21.38 -13.24
CA PHE A 443 -14.30 20.75 -13.47
C PHE A 443 -14.51 20.35 -14.93
N GLU A 444 -14.06 21.16 -15.90
CA GLU A 444 -14.10 20.80 -17.33
C GLU A 444 -13.29 19.53 -17.61
N PHE A 445 -12.09 19.40 -17.02
CA PHE A 445 -11.31 18.16 -17.13
C PHE A 445 -11.99 16.95 -16.50
N VAL A 446 -12.69 17.13 -15.38
CA VAL A 446 -13.50 16.05 -14.77
C VAL A 446 -14.65 15.66 -15.69
N GLU A 447 -15.28 16.61 -16.36
CA GLU A 447 -16.35 16.32 -17.33
C GLU A 447 -15.82 15.50 -18.53
N LEU A 448 -14.65 15.85 -19.06
CA LEU A 448 -13.99 15.07 -20.12
C LEU A 448 -13.65 13.64 -19.67
N PHE A 449 -13.18 13.48 -18.43
CA PHE A 449 -12.97 12.17 -17.84
C PHE A 449 -14.27 11.36 -17.80
N LEU A 450 -15.38 11.95 -17.33
CA LEU A 450 -16.68 11.28 -17.26
C LEU A 450 -17.18 10.89 -18.66
N GLN A 451 -17.00 11.75 -19.66
CA GLN A 451 -17.34 11.47 -21.05
C GLN A 451 -16.53 10.29 -21.62
N GLN A 452 -15.22 10.24 -21.33
CA GLN A 452 -14.34 9.14 -21.76
C GLN A 452 -14.84 7.77 -21.29
N PHE A 453 -15.38 7.70 -20.07
CA PHE A 453 -15.99 6.48 -19.51
C PHE A 453 -17.50 6.39 -19.74
N LYS A 454 -18.07 7.20 -20.64
CA LYS A 454 -19.52 7.19 -20.98
C LYS A 454 -20.41 7.30 -19.75
N CYS A 455 -20.01 8.14 -18.80
CA CYS A 455 -20.74 8.38 -17.57
C CYS A 455 -21.77 9.48 -17.77
N ASP A 456 -23.04 9.13 -17.59
CA ASP A 456 -24.17 10.06 -17.68
C ASP A 456 -24.38 10.77 -16.34
N VAL A 457 -23.44 11.65 -16.00
CA VAL A 457 -23.41 12.42 -14.76
C VAL A 457 -22.52 13.66 -14.92
N LYS A 458 -22.85 14.75 -14.23
CA LYS A 458 -22.03 15.95 -14.17
C LYS A 458 -21.10 15.94 -12.96
N PRO A 459 -19.96 16.67 -13.00
CA PRO A 459 -19.00 16.71 -11.90
C PRO A 459 -19.59 17.14 -10.54
N PHE A 460 -20.59 18.02 -10.56
CA PHE A 460 -21.25 18.57 -9.36
C PHE A 460 -22.43 17.74 -8.87
N ASP A 461 -22.91 16.77 -9.66
CA ASP A 461 -24.01 15.91 -9.25
C ASP A 461 -23.61 15.11 -8.01
N LEU A 462 -24.55 15.03 -7.07
CA LEU A 462 -24.39 14.20 -5.89
C LEU A 462 -24.46 12.72 -6.27
N ASN A 463 -23.75 11.89 -5.49
CA ASN A 463 -23.77 10.43 -5.61
C ASN A 463 -23.14 9.93 -6.93
N PHE A 464 -21.85 9.60 -6.87
CA PHE A 464 -21.13 9.04 -8.02
C PHE A 464 -21.76 7.70 -8.47
N PRO A 465 -22.31 7.59 -9.69
CA PRO A 465 -23.15 6.45 -10.06
C PRO A 465 -22.37 5.13 -10.15
N TRP A 466 -22.94 4.05 -9.62
CA TRP A 466 -22.41 2.69 -9.78
C TRP A 466 -22.16 2.33 -11.25
N LYS A 467 -23.07 2.73 -12.15
CA LYS A 467 -22.92 2.52 -13.60
C LYS A 467 -21.63 3.14 -14.15
N CYS A 468 -21.24 4.32 -13.67
CA CYS A 468 -19.98 4.94 -14.09
C CYS A 468 -18.76 4.17 -13.55
N LEU A 469 -18.80 3.73 -12.29
CA LEU A 469 -17.76 2.85 -11.74
C LEU A 469 -17.60 1.56 -12.55
N LYS A 470 -18.72 0.97 -13.00
CA LYS A 470 -18.72 -0.22 -13.86
C LYS A 470 -18.12 0.05 -15.25
N ASN A 471 -18.33 1.24 -15.81
CA ASN A 471 -17.68 1.58 -17.08
C ASN A 471 -16.16 1.69 -16.92
N ILE A 472 -15.67 2.28 -15.82
CA ILE A 472 -14.23 2.28 -15.51
C ILE A 472 -13.73 0.84 -15.31
N HIS A 473 -14.50 0.02 -14.59
CA HIS A 473 -14.17 -1.40 -14.38
C HIS A 473 -14.01 -2.15 -15.70
N ALA A 474 -14.93 -1.95 -16.65
CA ALA A 474 -14.91 -2.62 -17.94
C ALA A 474 -13.59 -2.35 -18.69
N GLU A 475 -13.10 -1.11 -18.68
CA GLU A 475 -11.80 -0.76 -19.28
C GLU A 475 -10.64 -1.47 -18.56
N VAL A 476 -10.64 -1.52 -17.22
CA VAL A 476 -9.62 -2.26 -16.45
C VAL A 476 -9.70 -3.76 -16.73
N ASN A 477 -10.90 -4.31 -16.88
CA ASN A 477 -11.13 -5.73 -17.12
C ASN A 477 -10.74 -6.14 -18.54
N GLU A 478 -10.89 -5.26 -19.53
CA GLU A 478 -10.42 -5.50 -20.90
C GLU A 478 -8.89 -5.69 -20.91
N TYR A 479 -8.14 -4.83 -20.21
CA TYR A 479 -6.70 -5.02 -20.01
C TYR A 479 -6.39 -6.37 -19.36
N ASN A 480 -7.09 -6.70 -18.27
CA ASN A 480 -6.92 -7.98 -17.56
C ASN A 480 -7.16 -9.19 -18.48
N THR A 481 -8.20 -9.13 -19.31
CA THR A 481 -8.58 -10.18 -20.27
C THR A 481 -7.52 -10.35 -21.36
N ILE A 482 -7.04 -9.25 -21.96
CA ILE A 482 -5.98 -9.29 -22.96
C ILE A 482 -4.68 -9.85 -22.37
N LEU A 483 -4.30 -9.43 -21.17
CA LEU A 483 -3.10 -9.91 -20.49
C LEU A 483 -3.21 -11.42 -20.17
N ALA A 484 -4.36 -11.88 -19.71
CA ALA A 484 -4.63 -13.30 -19.48
C ALA A 484 -4.50 -14.12 -20.78
N SER A 485 -5.04 -13.64 -21.90
CA SER A 485 -4.92 -14.31 -23.20
C SER A 485 -3.47 -14.46 -23.70
N LYS A 486 -2.56 -13.64 -23.16
CA LYS A 486 -1.15 -13.58 -23.54
C LYS A 486 -0.20 -14.04 -22.44
N VAL A 487 -0.69 -14.67 -21.36
CA VAL A 487 0.12 -14.98 -20.16
C VAL A 487 1.46 -15.66 -20.45
N ASN A 488 1.50 -16.58 -21.42
CA ASN A 488 2.72 -17.28 -21.86
C ASN A 488 3.65 -16.47 -22.76
N LYS A 489 3.08 -15.50 -23.48
CA LYS A 489 3.78 -14.59 -24.39
C LYS A 489 4.28 -13.35 -23.65
N ILE A 490 3.84 -13.13 -22.41
CA ILE A 490 4.38 -12.11 -21.50
C ILE A 490 5.81 -12.48 -21.02
N LYS A 491 6.55 -13.38 -21.70
CA LYS A 491 7.98 -13.62 -21.43
C LYS A 491 8.70 -12.28 -21.46
N THR A 492 9.05 -11.81 -20.26
CA THR A 492 10.03 -10.76 -19.93
C THR A 492 10.34 -9.84 -21.11
N LEU A 493 9.35 -9.04 -21.54
CA LEU A 493 9.65 -7.72 -22.08
C LEU A 493 10.11 -6.88 -20.89
N THR A 494 11.27 -7.24 -20.35
CA THR A 494 12.14 -6.33 -19.60
C THR A 494 12.77 -5.47 -20.67
N ALA A 495 12.36 -4.22 -20.72
CA ALA A 495 12.94 -3.16 -21.56
C ALA A 495 12.60 -1.84 -20.85
N LEU A 496 13.46 -0.85 -20.70
CA LEU A 496 14.87 -0.69 -21.00
C LEU A 496 15.64 -0.55 -19.69
#